data_AF-A0A4Y2WDC6-F1
#
_entry.id   AF-A0A4Y2WDC6-F1
#
_cell.length_a   1.000
_cell.length_b   1.000
_cell.length_c   1.000
_cell.angle_alpha   90.00
_cell.angle_beta   90.00
_cell.angle_gamma   90.00
#
_symmetry.space_group_name_H-M   'P 1'
#
loop_
_entity.id
_entity.type
_entity.pdbx_description
1 polymer ?
#
loop_
_entity_poly.entity_id
_entity_poly.type
_entity_poly.pdbx_seq_one_letter_code
_entity_poly.pdbx_strand_id
1 'polypeptide(L)'
;MSENEEVEVLLDSDPSQTQEELAESLNVDRSTISRYLRGIGMICNQRNRVPYELKPRNVERHRMTSPLSLERQRTRFFPQHIVTGDDK
;
A
#
# COMPACT_ATOMS: atom_id res chain seq x y z
N MET A 1 -14.04 10.64 -17.90
CA MET A 1 -12.66 10.31 -17.50
C MET A 1 -12.17 11.51 -16.71
N SER A 2 -12.35 11.49 -15.39
CA SER A 2 -11.85 12.57 -14.53
C SER A 2 -10.36 12.32 -14.26
N GLU A 3 -9.57 13.37 -14.10
CA GLU A 3 -8.10 13.33 -13.94
C GLU A 3 -7.62 12.31 -12.89
N ASN A 4 -8.46 12.03 -11.89
CA ASN A 4 -8.26 11.01 -10.86
C ASN A 4 -8.19 9.56 -11.38
N GLU A 5 -8.96 9.19 -12.40
CA GLU A 5 -8.97 7.82 -12.95
C GLU A 5 -7.71 7.53 -13.78
N GLU A 6 -7.16 8.53 -14.48
CA GLU A 6 -5.88 8.40 -15.18
C GLU A 6 -4.70 8.24 -14.22
N VAL A 7 -4.74 8.92 -13.07
CA VAL A 7 -3.73 8.76 -12.03
C VAL A 7 -3.76 7.34 -11.47
N GLU A 8 -4.94 6.76 -11.19
CA GLU A 8 -5.04 5.36 -10.73
C GLU A 8 -4.49 4.36 -11.77
N VAL A 9 -4.81 4.54 -13.05
CA VAL A 9 -4.33 3.63 -14.12
C VAL A 9 -2.81 3.71 -14.30
N LEU A 10 -2.23 4.91 -14.21
CA LEU A 10 -0.77 5.08 -14.24
C LEU A 10 -0.11 4.48 -12.99
N LEU A 11 -0.74 4.63 -11.82
CA LEU A 11 -0.26 4.05 -10.57
C LEU A 11 -0.30 2.50 -10.59
N ASP A 12 -1.30 1.90 -11.23
CA ASP A 12 -1.47 0.44 -11.36
C ASP A 12 -0.48 -0.15 -12.39
N SER A 13 -0.14 0.64 -13.42
CA SER A 13 0.83 0.25 -14.45
C SER A 13 2.28 0.32 -13.97
N ASP A 14 2.66 1.35 -13.21
CA ASP A 14 4.01 1.48 -12.66
C ASP A 14 4.03 1.97 -11.20
N PRO A 15 4.22 1.05 -10.22
CA PRO A 15 4.21 1.39 -8.81
C PRO A 15 5.47 2.15 -8.36
N SER A 16 6.49 2.29 -9.21
CA SER A 16 7.79 2.87 -8.84
C SER A 16 7.93 4.34 -9.20
N GLN A 17 6.99 4.91 -9.97
CA GLN A 17 7.07 6.31 -10.39
C GLN A 17 7.05 7.29 -9.20
N THR A 18 7.89 8.31 -9.31
CA THR A 18 7.95 9.41 -8.36
C THR A 18 6.81 10.41 -8.58
N GLN A 19 6.52 11.23 -7.55
CA GLN A 19 5.49 12.28 -7.66
C GLN A 19 5.82 13.32 -8.76
N GLU A 20 7.10 13.50 -9.07
CA GLU A 20 7.56 14.43 -10.11
C GLU A 20 7.31 13.86 -11.50
N GLU A 21 7.64 12.59 -11.73
CA GLU A 21 7.32 11.92 -13.01
C GLU A 21 5.82 11.85 -13.26
N LEU A 22 5.01 11.60 -12.23
CA LEU A 22 3.54 11.65 -12.35
C LEU A 22 3.04 13.06 -12.66
N ALA A 23 3.63 14.09 -12.05
CA ALA A 23 3.29 15.49 -12.31
C ALA A 23 3.61 15.89 -13.76
N GLU A 24 4.76 15.46 -14.27
CA GLU A 24 5.15 15.71 -15.66
C GLU A 24 4.30 14.92 -16.66
N SER A 25 3.96 13.67 -16.36
CA SER A 25 3.16 12.79 -17.23
C SER A 25 1.72 13.28 -17.39
N LEU A 26 1.12 13.73 -16.28
CA LEU A 26 -0.26 14.21 -16.25
C LEU A 26 -0.35 15.73 -16.45
N ASN A 27 0.79 16.43 -16.49
CA ASN A 27 0.89 17.89 -16.56
C ASN A 27 0.12 18.61 -15.42
N VAL A 28 0.09 17.99 -14.23
CA VAL A 28 -0.64 18.47 -13.05
C VAL A 28 0.36 18.92 -11.98
N ASP A 29 0.02 19.97 -11.23
CA ASP A 29 0.84 20.43 -10.11
C ASP A 29 1.08 19.32 -9.07
N ARG A 30 2.33 19.21 -8.60
CA ARG A 30 2.75 18.24 -7.59
C ARG A 30 1.88 18.28 -6.32
N SER A 31 1.37 19.45 -5.94
CA SER A 31 0.51 19.62 -4.76
C SER A 31 -0.83 18.91 -4.92
N THR A 32 -1.36 18.88 -6.14
CA THR A 32 -2.63 18.21 -6.46
C THR A 32 -2.47 16.70 -6.35
N ILE A 33 -1.38 16.15 -6.90
CA ILE A 33 -1.03 14.72 -6.79
C ILE A 33 -0.77 14.34 -5.32
N SER A 34 -0.09 15.19 -4.55
CA SER A 34 0.14 14.97 -3.12
C SER A 34 -1.16 14.92 -2.31
N ARG A 35 -2.12 15.82 -2.57
CA ARG A 35 -3.44 15.76 -1.93
C ARG A 35 -4.22 14.52 -2.36
N TYR A 36 -4.14 14.15 -3.63
CA TYR A 36 -4.84 13.00 -4.19
C TYR A 36 -4.36 11.68 -3.57
N LEU A 37 -3.04 11.45 -3.57
CA LEU A 37 -2.42 10.27 -2.95
C LEU A 37 -2.76 10.17 -1.47
N ARG A 38 -2.79 11.32 -0.77
CA ARG A 38 -3.24 11.37 0.63
C ARG A 38 -4.73 11.02 0.79
N GLY A 39 -5.57 11.37 -0.18
CA GLY A 39 -7.00 11.01 -0.21
C GLY A 39 -7.23 9.51 -0.39
N ILE A 40 -6.39 8.84 -1.17
CA ILE A 40 -6.42 7.37 -1.36
C ILE A 40 -5.73 6.63 -0.20
N GLY A 41 -5.06 7.35 0.71
CA GLY A 41 -4.30 6.76 1.82
C GLY A 41 -2.93 6.20 1.41
N MET A 42 -2.52 6.40 0.15
CA MET A 42 -1.19 5.98 -0.31
C MET A 42 -0.15 7.02 0.10
N ILE A 43 0.74 6.62 1.01
CA ILE A 43 1.87 7.45 1.43
C ILE A 43 3.11 6.95 0.70
N CYS A 44 3.62 7.77 -0.23
CA CYS A 44 4.82 7.47 -1.00
C CYS A 44 6.07 7.68 -0.13
N ASN A 45 6.58 6.62 0.48
CA ASN A 45 7.98 6.60 0.87
C ASN A 45 8.81 6.23 -0.36
N GLN A 46 9.98 6.86 -0.54
CA GLN A 46 10.83 6.84 -1.75
C GLN A 46 11.15 5.46 -2.38
N ARG A 47 10.79 4.35 -1.72
CA ARG A 47 10.99 2.98 -2.22
C ARG A 47 9.80 2.03 -2.01
N ASN A 48 8.85 2.34 -1.13
CA ASN A 48 7.71 1.46 -0.84
C ASN A 48 6.46 2.32 -0.62
N ARG A 49 5.43 2.09 -1.45
CA ARG A 49 4.09 2.64 -1.23
C ARG A 49 3.37 1.78 -0.19
N VAL A 50 2.91 2.41 0.88
CA VAL A 50 2.16 1.72 1.95
C VAL A 50 0.77 2.37 2.06
N PRO A 51 -0.33 1.60 2.01
CA PRO A 51 -1.71 2.13 2.11
C PRO A 51 -2.05 2.83 3.43
N TYR A 52 -1.15 2.79 4.42
CA TYR A 52 -1.29 3.52 5.67
C TYR A 52 0.06 3.74 6.35
N GLU A 53 0.19 4.88 7.03
CA GLU A 53 1.32 5.15 7.92
C GLU A 53 1.30 4.19 9.11
N LEU A 54 2.12 3.13 9.06
CA LEU A 54 2.21 2.17 10.15
C LEU A 54 2.74 2.85 11.41
N LYS A 55 1.86 3.05 12.38
CA LYS A 55 2.24 3.50 13.73
C LYS A 55 3.27 2.52 14.32
N PRO A 56 4.25 2.99 15.12
CA PRO A 56 5.30 2.13 15.68
C PRO A 56 4.73 0.97 16.51
N ARG A 57 3.58 1.19 17.17
CA ARG A 57 2.82 0.14 17.89
C ARG A 57 2.35 -1.00 16.97
N ASN A 58 1.94 -0.69 15.75
CA ASN A 58 1.46 -1.69 14.78
C ASN A 58 2.65 -2.47 14.21
N VAL A 59 3.78 -1.81 13.96
CA VAL A 59 5.03 -2.46 13.54
C VAL A 59 5.49 -3.46 14.60
N GLU A 60 5.48 -3.08 15.87
CA GLU A 60 5.89 -3.96 16.97
C GLU A 60 4.94 -5.16 17.14
N ARG A 61 3.63 -4.92 17.08
CA ARG A 61 2.63 -6.01 17.11
C ARG A 61 2.82 -7.00 15.95
N HIS A 62 3.12 -6.49 14.76
CA HIS A 62 3.34 -7.34 13.60
C HIS A 62 4.65 -8.13 13.72
N ARG A 63 5.72 -7.49 14.21
CA ARG A 63 6.99 -8.15 14.54
C ARG A 63 6.84 -9.29 15.55
N MET A 64 5.96 -9.13 16.54
CA MET A 64 5.72 -10.16 17.54
C MET A 64 4.82 -11.30 17.04
N THR A 65 3.76 -10.97 16.29
CA THR A 65 2.75 -11.95 15.86
C THR A 65 3.22 -12.80 14.67
N SER A 66 3.96 -12.21 13.74
CA SER A 66 4.44 -12.88 12.52
C SER A 66 5.26 -14.16 12.79
N PRO A 67 6.30 -14.14 13.65
CA PRO A 67 7.05 -15.35 13.95
C PRO A 67 6.22 -16.41 14.69
N LEU A 68 5.25 -16.01 15.54
CA LEU A 68 4.35 -16.97 16.20
C LEU A 68 3.49 -17.76 15.20
N SER A 69 2.96 -17.09 14.18
CA SER A 69 2.23 -17.76 13.11
C SER A 69 3.14 -18.65 12.26
N LEU A 70 4.35 -18.20 11.96
CA LEU A 70 5.33 -18.95 11.16
C LEU A 70 5.77 -20.24 11.87
N GLU A 71 6.05 -20.18 13.17
CA GLU A 71 6.40 -21.35 13.96
C GLU A 71 5.24 -22.35 14.04
N ARG A 72 4.01 -21.87 14.23
CA ARG A 72 2.81 -22.74 14.18
C ARG A 72 2.63 -23.42 12.82
N GLN A 73 3.03 -22.77 11.73
CA GLN A 73 2.91 -23.33 10.37
C GLN A 73 3.91 -24.47 10.16
N ARG A 74 5.10 -24.34 10.75
CA ARG A 74 6.13 -25.38 10.71
C ARG A 74 5.75 -26.62 11.53
N THR A 75 5.07 -26.43 12.66
CA THR A 75 4.64 -27.55 13.53
C THR A 75 3.37 -28.24 13.02
N ARG A 76 2.48 -27.54 12.30
CA ARG A 76 1.25 -28.11 11.75
C ARG A 76 0.87 -27.41 10.46
N PHE A 77 0.52 -28.17 9.42
CA PHE A 77 0.02 -27.61 8.16
C PHE A 77 -1.43 -27.14 8.32
N PHE A 78 -1.62 -25.96 8.93
CA PHE A 78 -2.93 -25.36 9.19
C PHE A 78 -3.51 -24.45 8.08
N PRO A 79 -2.78 -24.00 7.02
CA PRO A 79 -3.35 -23.13 5.98
C PRO A 79 -4.62 -23.67 5.32
N GLN A 80 -4.74 -25.00 5.18
CA GLN A 80 -5.91 -25.67 4.59
C GLN A 80 -7.18 -25.57 5.44
N HIS A 81 -7.06 -25.14 6.71
CA HIS A 81 -8.18 -25.01 7.63
C HIS A 81 -8.53 -23.54 7.96
N ILE A 82 -7.83 -22.57 7.34
CA ILE A 82 -8.13 -21.15 7.52
C ILE A 82 -9.19 -20.75 6.52
N VAL A 83 -10.29 -20.17 7.01
CA VAL A 83 -11.27 -19.47 6.18
C VAL A 83 -11.07 -17.98 6.40
N THR A 84 -10.71 -17.26 5.33
CA THR A 84 -10.54 -15.80 5.34
C THR A 84 -11.79 -15.16 4.77
N GLY A 85 -12.32 -14.15 5.46
CA GLY A 85 -13.35 -13.25 4.94
C GLY A 85 -12.83 -11.83 5.07
N ASP A 86 -12.74 -11.12 3.96
CA ASP A 86 -12.48 -9.68 3.91
C ASP A 86 -13.72 -9.05 3.28
N ASP A 87 -14.35 -8.13 4.00
CA ASP A 87 -15.50 -7.40 3.51
C ASP A 87 -14.98 -6.25 2.63
N LYS A 88 -15.30 -6.32 1.33
CA LYS A 88 -14.88 -5.34 0.33
C LYS A 88 -15.73 -4.07 0.36
#